data_AF-A0A1Q5UNT6-F1
#
_entry.id   AF-A0A1Q5UNT6-F1
#
_cell.length_a   1.000
_cell.length_b   1.000
_cell.length_c   1.000
_cell.angle_alpha   90.00
_cell.angle_beta   90.00
_cell.angle_gamma   90.00
#
_symmetry.space_group_name_H-M   'P 1'
#
loop_
_entity.id
_entity.type
_entity.pdbx_description
1 polymer ?
#
loop_
_entity_poly.entity_id
_entity_poly.type
_entity_poly.pdbx_seq_one_letter_code
_entity_poly.pdbx_strand_id
1 'polypeptide(L)'
;MPQYLGDGSIEVGVYITQPHDWAENLSLNTQNIEAIKKVILDEFEGWAPELLQFIRHSQNAEFRPLYMLPVGWTWENRPGVTLIGDAAHVMTPFAGQGVNLGMQDAMMLSRAIIKGANSPAPKDALSNEIKSFEKDLFIRAKETATLTNDLRTMFFFSGLLRSVIEQVVLHHCLLSPGFIEIISGKNVTRLPHLLSQVPFLLPHAFRDHILDDVIDEIQFK
;
A
#
# COMPACT_ATOMS: atom_id res chain seq x y z
N MET A 1 13.84 -4.38 -6.76
CA MET A 1 12.95 -4.30 -7.94
C MET A 1 13.57 -3.33 -8.94
N PRO A 2 14.14 -3.82 -10.06
CA PRO A 2 14.61 -2.95 -11.14
C PRO A 2 13.44 -2.47 -12.02
N GLN A 3 13.41 -1.19 -12.36
CA GLN A 3 12.44 -0.57 -13.24
C GLN A 3 13.17 0.18 -14.36
N TYR A 4 12.83 -0.08 -15.61
CA TYR A 4 13.35 0.65 -16.75
C TYR A 4 12.61 1.98 -16.92
N LEU A 5 13.34 3.09 -17.00
CA LEU A 5 12.79 4.43 -17.12
C LEU A 5 12.77 4.90 -18.57
N GLY A 6 11.95 5.92 -18.87
CA GLY A 6 11.75 6.43 -20.23
C GLY A 6 12.96 7.14 -20.85
N ASP A 7 13.98 7.47 -20.04
CA ASP A 7 15.25 8.05 -20.47
C ASP A 7 16.34 6.99 -20.75
N GLY A 8 15.99 5.70 -20.63
CA GLY A 8 16.89 4.58 -20.85
C GLY A 8 17.68 4.14 -19.62
N SER A 9 17.50 4.79 -18.48
CA SER A 9 18.10 4.38 -17.20
C SER A 9 17.31 3.27 -16.50
N ILE A 10 17.92 2.64 -15.49
CA ILE A 10 17.27 1.64 -14.64
C ILE A 10 17.29 2.15 -13.20
N GLU A 11 16.12 2.24 -12.58
CA GLU A 11 15.97 2.51 -11.16
C GLU A 11 15.85 1.18 -10.40
N VAL A 12 16.60 1.03 -9.32
CA VAL A 12 16.62 -0.20 -8.52
C VAL A 12 16.13 0.12 -7.11
N GLY A 13 14.87 -0.23 -6.83
CA GLY A 13 14.29 -0.11 -5.51
C GLY A 13 14.71 -1.28 -4.62
N VAL A 14 15.33 -0.99 -3.48
CA VAL A 14 15.62 -1.94 -2.41
C VAL A 14 14.80 -1.56 -1.19
N TYR A 15 14.06 -2.53 -0.64
CA TYR A 15 13.19 -2.32 0.52
C TYR A 15 13.58 -3.33 1.59
N ILE A 16 13.81 -2.86 2.80
CA ILE A 16 14.23 -3.66 3.96
C ILE A 16 13.50 -3.19 5.21
N THR A 17 13.30 -4.10 6.15
CA THR A 17 12.73 -3.75 7.47
C THR A 17 13.86 -3.64 8.46
N GLN A 18 14.04 -2.44 9.01
CA GLN A 18 15.08 -2.13 9.97
C GLN A 18 14.51 -1.25 11.08
N PRO A 19 15.14 -1.21 12.27
CA PRO A 19 14.81 -0.23 13.30
C PRO A 19 14.85 1.21 12.75
N HIS A 20 14.01 2.10 13.29
CA HIS A 20 13.91 3.49 12.80
C HIS A 20 15.25 4.24 12.87
N ASP A 21 16.06 3.95 13.88
CA ASP A 21 17.38 4.52 14.16
C ASP A 21 18.52 3.75 13.47
N TRP A 22 18.23 2.80 12.57
CA TRP A 22 19.24 1.92 11.97
C TRP A 22 20.34 2.68 11.22
N ALA A 23 19.99 3.65 10.38
CA ALA A 23 20.98 4.45 9.66
C ALA A 23 21.86 5.30 10.60
N GLU A 24 21.27 5.82 11.68
CA GLU A 24 21.99 6.59 12.71
C GLU A 24 22.94 5.70 13.51
N ASN A 25 22.48 4.52 13.92
CA ASN A 25 23.26 3.51 14.64
C ASN A 25 24.47 3.01 13.83
N LEU A 26 24.32 2.93 12.51
CA LEU A 26 25.42 2.60 11.59
C LEU A 26 26.35 3.79 11.31
N SER A 27 26.05 4.99 11.84
CA SER A 27 26.71 6.25 11.45
C SER A 27 26.76 6.40 9.92
N LEU A 28 25.72 5.92 9.24
CA LEU A 28 25.68 5.83 7.78
C LEU A 28 25.61 7.25 7.22
N ASN A 29 26.66 7.65 6.51
CA ASN A 29 26.60 8.86 5.69
C ASN A 29 25.70 8.59 4.48
N THR A 30 24.45 9.03 4.55
CA THR A 30 23.44 8.88 3.49
C THR A 30 23.75 9.70 2.23
N GLN A 31 24.81 10.51 2.24
CA GLN A 31 25.34 11.21 1.06
C GLN A 31 26.52 10.47 0.41
N ASN A 32 27.02 9.39 1.03
CA ASN A 32 28.11 8.58 0.50
C ASN A 32 27.55 7.31 -0.15
N ILE A 33 27.52 7.28 -1.48
CA ILE A 33 27.01 6.16 -2.25
C ILE A 33 27.71 4.83 -1.93
N GLU A 34 29.04 4.83 -1.76
CA GLU A 34 29.77 3.59 -1.50
C GLU A 34 29.49 3.05 -0.08
N ALA A 35 29.21 3.94 0.87
CA ALA A 35 28.75 3.54 2.20
C ALA A 35 27.36 2.90 2.15
N ILE A 36 26.42 3.49 1.39
CA ILE A 36 25.08 2.93 1.19
C ILE A 36 25.16 1.57 0.48
N LYS A 37 25.91 1.49 -0.61
CA LYS A 37 26.09 0.24 -1.38
C LYS A 37 26.67 -0.86 -0.50
N LYS A 38 27.67 -0.56 0.34
CA LYS A 38 28.23 -1.54 1.26
C LYS A 38 27.18 -2.09 2.22
N VAL A 39 26.44 -1.22 2.90
CA VAL A 39 25.39 -1.64 3.85
C VAL A 39 24.33 -2.50 3.17
N ILE A 40 23.91 -2.13 1.96
CA ILE A 40 22.94 -2.94 1.20
C ILE A 40 23.58 -4.28 0.79
N LEU A 41 24.82 -4.31 0.29
CA LEU A 41 25.46 -5.56 -0.11
C LEU A 41 25.66 -6.52 1.08
N ASP A 42 25.95 -6.00 2.27
CA ASP A 42 26.07 -6.77 3.50
C ASP A 42 24.70 -7.37 3.92
N GLU A 43 23.62 -6.59 3.82
CA GLU A 43 22.24 -7.06 4.09
C GLU A 43 21.79 -8.19 3.14
N PHE A 44 22.29 -8.18 1.90
CA PHE A 44 21.96 -9.15 0.86
C PHE A 44 23.07 -10.18 0.62
N GLU A 45 23.93 -10.43 1.61
CA GLU A 45 24.94 -11.48 1.54
C GLU A 45 24.30 -12.85 1.22
N GLY A 46 24.89 -13.60 0.29
CA GLY A 46 24.38 -14.90 -0.17
C GLY A 46 23.34 -14.86 -1.29
N TRP A 47 22.90 -13.68 -1.72
CA TRP A 47 22.05 -13.54 -2.90
C TRP A 47 22.82 -13.84 -4.20
N ALA A 48 22.07 -14.19 -5.25
CA ALA A 48 22.63 -14.48 -6.56
C ALA A 48 23.50 -13.31 -7.07
N PRO A 49 24.74 -13.58 -7.55
CA PRO A 49 25.66 -12.53 -7.98
C PRO A 49 25.06 -11.55 -9.00
N GLU A 50 24.21 -12.04 -9.91
CA GLU A 50 23.53 -11.26 -10.94
C GLU A 50 22.61 -10.19 -10.35
N LEU A 51 21.93 -10.49 -9.24
CA LEU A 51 21.08 -9.51 -8.55
C LEU A 51 21.93 -8.45 -7.84
N LEU A 52 23.06 -8.86 -7.26
CA LEU A 52 23.99 -7.94 -6.61
C LEU A 52 24.67 -7.00 -7.62
N GLN A 53 24.76 -7.37 -8.90
CA GLN A 53 25.32 -6.49 -9.93
C GLN A 53 24.54 -5.18 -10.10
N PHE A 54 23.22 -5.20 -9.91
CA PHE A 54 22.40 -3.98 -9.95
C PHE A 54 22.82 -2.97 -8.88
N ILE A 55 23.17 -3.45 -7.68
CA ILE A 55 23.67 -2.61 -6.59
C ILE A 55 25.10 -2.16 -6.88
N ARG A 56 25.98 -3.08 -7.32
CA ARG A 56 27.40 -2.76 -7.59
C ARG A 56 27.59 -1.70 -8.66
N HIS A 57 26.75 -1.70 -9.69
CA HIS A 57 26.81 -0.77 -10.82
C HIS A 57 25.95 0.48 -10.64
N SER A 58 25.28 0.67 -9.49
CA SER A 58 24.52 1.89 -9.26
C SER A 58 25.46 3.11 -9.22
N GLN A 59 25.04 4.16 -9.93
CA GLN A 59 25.78 5.43 -10.02
C GLN A 59 25.29 6.46 -8.99
N ASN A 60 24.06 6.27 -8.50
CA ASN A 60 23.44 7.06 -7.45
C ASN A 60 22.75 6.11 -6.47
N ALA A 61 22.67 6.50 -5.19
CA ALA A 61 21.87 5.80 -4.20
C ALA A 61 21.28 6.82 -3.23
N GLU A 62 20.02 6.63 -2.88
CA GLU A 62 19.35 7.43 -1.89
C GLU A 62 18.74 6.52 -0.83
N PHE A 63 18.90 6.90 0.42
CA PHE A 63 18.27 6.23 1.55
C PHE A 63 17.05 7.04 2.00
N ARG A 64 15.87 6.40 2.01
CA ARG A 64 14.60 7.06 2.35
C ARG A 64 13.77 6.18 3.29
N PRO A 65 13.56 6.59 4.55
CA PRO A 65 12.54 5.98 5.40
C PRO A 65 11.16 6.13 4.79
N LEU A 66 10.33 5.10 4.90
CA LEU A 66 8.94 5.12 4.45
C LEU A 66 8.01 5.40 5.64
N TYR A 67 7.18 6.43 5.50
CA TYR A 67 6.20 6.83 6.51
C TYR A 67 4.77 6.51 6.07
N MET A 68 3.90 6.31 7.05
CA MET A 68 2.49 6.03 6.83
C MET A 68 1.66 6.54 8.01
N LEU A 69 0.55 7.23 7.72
CA LEU A 69 -0.44 7.58 8.74
C LEU A 69 -1.21 6.32 9.20
N PRO A 70 -1.75 6.31 10.44
CA PRO A 70 -2.60 5.21 10.89
C PRO A 70 -3.75 4.93 9.92
N VAL A 71 -4.05 3.65 9.68
CA VAL A 71 -5.19 3.25 8.84
C VAL A 71 -6.48 3.81 9.45
N GLY A 72 -7.27 4.51 8.64
CA GLY A 72 -8.50 5.17 9.10
C GLY A 72 -8.25 6.50 9.82
N TRP A 73 -7.08 7.12 9.64
CA TRP A 73 -6.82 8.49 10.10
C TRP A 73 -7.86 9.46 9.53
N THR A 74 -8.39 10.32 10.42
CA THR A 74 -9.36 11.36 10.09
C THR A 74 -9.08 12.60 10.92
N TRP A 75 -9.71 13.71 10.57
CA TRP A 75 -9.63 14.96 11.34
C TRP A 75 -11.00 15.63 11.46
N GLU A 76 -11.13 16.52 12.44
CA GLU A 76 -12.26 17.41 12.55
C GLU A 76 -12.18 18.50 11.47
N ASN A 77 -13.26 18.65 10.70
CA ASN A 77 -13.38 19.69 9.68
C ASN A 77 -13.12 21.08 10.27
N ARG A 78 -12.33 21.90 9.56
CA ARG A 78 -12.09 23.31 9.90
C ARG A 78 -12.44 24.21 8.72
N PRO A 79 -13.34 25.18 8.88
CA PRO A 79 -13.70 26.09 7.80
C PRO A 79 -12.48 26.80 7.19
N GLY A 80 -12.39 26.79 5.87
CA GLY A 80 -11.33 27.49 5.13
C GLY A 80 -10.02 26.71 4.93
N VAL A 81 -9.91 25.49 5.46
CA VAL A 81 -8.72 24.64 5.27
C VAL A 81 -9.11 23.18 5.10
N THR A 82 -8.42 22.46 4.22
CA THR A 82 -8.50 21.01 4.08
C THR A 82 -7.17 20.48 3.52
N LEU A 83 -7.00 19.16 3.49
CA LEU A 83 -5.78 18.47 3.06
C LEU A 83 -6.10 17.52 1.89
N ILE A 84 -5.12 17.30 1.02
CA ILE A 84 -5.19 16.34 -0.10
C ILE A 84 -3.86 15.60 -0.28
N GLY A 85 -3.86 14.46 -0.96
CA GLY A 85 -2.63 13.70 -1.26
C GLY A 85 -1.89 13.26 0.01
N ASP A 86 -0.57 13.20 -0.04
CA ASP A 86 0.26 12.74 1.09
C ASP A 86 0.03 13.54 2.39
N ALA A 87 -0.33 14.83 2.28
CA ALA A 87 -0.67 15.61 3.47
C ALA A 87 -1.92 15.10 4.19
N ALA A 88 -2.85 14.49 3.46
CA ALA A 88 -4.08 13.89 3.99
C ALA A 88 -3.89 12.42 4.38
N HIS A 89 -3.13 11.65 3.59
CA HIS A 89 -3.13 10.19 3.68
C HIS A 89 -1.81 9.55 3.22
N VAL A 90 -0.66 10.14 3.54
CA VAL A 90 0.65 9.51 3.26
C VAL A 90 0.66 8.04 3.69
N MET A 91 1.08 7.20 2.76
CA MET A 91 1.04 5.76 2.89
C MET A 91 2.22 5.12 2.15
N THR A 92 2.56 3.89 2.50
CA THR A 92 3.66 3.18 1.83
C THR A 92 3.31 2.87 0.36
N PRO A 93 4.32 2.76 -0.53
CA PRO A 93 4.10 2.69 -1.97
C PRO A 93 3.70 1.29 -2.48
N PHE A 94 3.49 0.31 -1.60
CA PHE A 94 3.38 -1.10 -2.00
C PHE A 94 2.14 -1.44 -2.83
N ALA A 95 1.06 -0.67 -2.66
CA ALA A 95 -0.13 -0.76 -3.51
C ALA A 95 -0.04 0.06 -4.82
N GLY A 96 0.96 0.94 -4.95
CA GLY A 96 1.13 1.80 -6.13
C GLY A 96 0.03 2.85 -6.35
N GLN A 97 -0.77 3.18 -5.31
CA GLN A 97 -1.99 4.00 -5.47
C GLN A 97 -1.85 5.47 -5.05
N GLY A 98 -0.77 5.88 -4.37
CA GLY A 98 -0.67 7.19 -3.71
C GLY A 98 -0.95 8.39 -4.63
N VAL A 99 -0.25 8.46 -5.77
CA VAL A 99 -0.38 9.59 -6.72
C VAL A 99 -1.78 9.65 -7.34
N ASN A 100 -2.34 8.51 -7.75
CA ASN A 100 -3.68 8.46 -8.35
C ASN A 100 -4.75 8.93 -7.35
N LEU A 101 -4.62 8.52 -6.09
CA LEU A 101 -5.52 8.94 -5.03
C LEU A 101 -5.42 10.45 -4.77
N GLY A 102 -4.20 11.01 -4.72
CA GLY A 102 -4.00 12.45 -4.59
C GLY A 102 -4.55 13.27 -5.77
N MET A 103 -4.43 12.76 -7.00
CA MET A 103 -5.04 13.38 -8.18
C MET A 103 -6.58 13.34 -8.12
N GLN A 104 -7.16 12.24 -7.63
CA GLN A 104 -8.59 12.13 -7.39
C GLN A 104 -9.06 13.15 -6.35
N ASP A 105 -8.31 13.35 -5.27
CA ASP A 105 -8.64 14.37 -4.27
C ASP A 105 -8.66 15.78 -4.88
N ALA A 106 -7.65 16.12 -5.68
CA ALA A 106 -7.59 17.42 -6.35
C ALA A 106 -8.82 17.65 -7.25
N MET A 107 -9.21 16.64 -8.02
CA MET A 107 -10.42 16.69 -8.85
C MET A 107 -11.68 16.88 -7.99
N MET A 108 -11.84 16.10 -6.92
CA MET A 108 -13.06 16.15 -6.10
C MET A 108 -13.16 17.43 -5.28
N LEU A 109 -12.04 17.91 -4.73
CA LEU A 109 -11.96 19.20 -4.05
C LEU A 109 -12.30 20.35 -5.00
N SER A 110 -11.79 20.33 -6.23
CA SER A 110 -12.11 21.38 -7.22
C SER A 110 -13.62 21.46 -7.50
N ARG A 111 -14.31 20.30 -7.60
CA ARG A 111 -15.76 20.23 -7.79
C ARG A 111 -16.52 20.77 -6.58
N ALA A 112 -16.09 20.42 -5.37
CA ALA A 112 -16.67 20.93 -4.13
C ALA A 112 -16.54 22.46 -4.03
N ILE A 113 -15.37 23.01 -4.37
CA ILE A 113 -15.12 24.46 -4.38
C ILE A 113 -16.04 25.16 -5.39
N ILE A 114 -16.10 24.68 -6.64
CA ILE A 114 -16.95 25.28 -7.69
C ILE A 114 -18.43 25.27 -7.28
N LYS A 115 -18.90 24.14 -6.72
CA LYS A 115 -20.29 24.01 -6.27
C LYS A 115 -20.61 24.94 -5.10
N GLY A 116 -19.71 25.05 -4.12
CA GLY A 116 -19.84 25.97 -3.00
C GLY A 116 -19.84 27.44 -3.45
N ALA A 117 -18.91 27.81 -4.34
CA ALA A 117 -18.76 29.17 -4.85
C ALA A 117 -19.97 29.66 -5.67
N ASN A 118 -20.62 28.77 -6.41
CA ASN A 118 -21.79 29.08 -7.23
C ASN A 118 -23.12 29.07 -6.45
N SER A 119 -23.08 28.85 -5.13
CA SER A 119 -24.28 28.82 -4.28
C SER A 119 -24.74 30.24 -3.90
N PRO A 120 -26.06 30.48 -3.67
CA PRO A 120 -26.56 31.75 -3.16
C PRO A 120 -25.97 32.20 -1.81
N ALA A 121 -25.42 31.25 -1.02
CA ALA A 121 -24.72 31.52 0.23
C ALA A 121 -23.31 30.87 0.21
N PRO A 122 -22.31 31.48 -0.46
CA PRO A 122 -21.05 30.81 -0.78
C PRO A 122 -20.23 30.32 0.42
N LYS A 123 -20.22 31.06 1.54
CA LYS A 123 -19.41 30.69 2.72
C LYS A 123 -19.91 29.42 3.40
N ASP A 124 -21.20 29.36 3.66
CA ASP A 124 -21.83 28.20 4.31
C ASP A 124 -21.85 27.00 3.35
N ALA A 125 -22.14 27.25 2.08
CA ALA A 125 -22.11 26.22 1.05
C ALA A 125 -20.71 25.62 0.88
N LEU A 126 -19.66 26.44 0.75
CA LEU A 126 -18.29 25.96 0.65
C LEU A 126 -17.89 25.10 1.85
N SER A 127 -18.22 25.54 3.07
CA SER A 127 -17.93 24.77 4.29
C SER A 127 -18.62 23.41 4.27
N ASN A 128 -19.88 23.36 3.83
CA ASN A 128 -20.63 22.11 3.70
C ASN A 128 -20.08 21.18 2.59
N GLU A 129 -19.71 21.74 1.44
CA GLU A 129 -19.14 20.97 0.33
C GLU A 129 -17.75 20.41 0.69
N ILE A 130 -16.90 21.17 1.38
CA ILE A 130 -15.60 20.68 1.89
C ILE A 130 -15.83 19.55 2.90
N LYS A 131 -16.78 19.70 3.82
CA LYS A 131 -17.11 18.64 4.79
C LYS A 131 -17.60 17.36 4.10
N SER A 132 -18.34 17.49 3.00
CA SER A 132 -18.76 16.32 2.20
C SER A 132 -17.58 15.69 1.46
N PHE A 133 -16.69 16.51 0.91
CA PHE A 133 -15.45 16.06 0.27
C PHE A 133 -14.56 15.28 1.24
N GLU A 134 -14.35 15.78 2.46
CA GLU A 134 -13.51 15.11 3.46
C GLU A 134 -14.07 13.75 3.86
N LYS A 135 -15.40 13.60 3.99
CA LYS A 135 -16.04 12.31 4.27
C LYS A 135 -15.73 11.27 3.20
N ASP A 136 -15.80 11.66 1.94
CA ASP A 136 -15.46 10.78 0.81
C ASP A 136 -13.96 10.46 0.78
N LEU A 137 -13.11 11.47 0.98
CA LEU A 137 -11.66 11.30 1.09
C LEU A 137 -11.29 10.28 2.15
N PHE A 138 -11.88 10.33 3.34
CA PHE A 138 -11.58 9.40 4.43
C PHE A 138 -11.91 7.95 4.08
N ILE A 139 -13.00 7.72 3.35
CA ILE A 139 -13.40 6.37 2.91
C ILE A 139 -12.35 5.81 1.94
N ARG A 140 -12.05 6.55 0.87
CA ARG A 140 -11.07 6.11 -0.14
C ARG A 140 -9.65 5.96 0.43
N ALA A 141 -9.24 6.89 1.29
CA ALA A 141 -7.95 6.85 1.96
C ALA A 141 -7.84 5.61 2.86
N LYS A 142 -8.88 5.29 3.62
CA LYS A 142 -8.89 4.09 4.48
C LYS A 142 -8.76 2.81 3.65
N GLU A 143 -9.54 2.66 2.58
CA GLU A 143 -9.48 1.47 1.71
C GLU A 143 -8.07 1.26 1.14
N THR A 144 -7.46 2.33 0.63
CA THR A 144 -6.13 2.28 0.04
C THR A 144 -5.04 2.05 1.10
N ALA A 145 -5.17 2.68 2.27
CA ALA A 145 -4.26 2.50 3.40
C ALA A 145 -4.30 1.06 3.94
N THR A 146 -5.48 0.44 4.05
CA THR A 146 -5.60 -0.97 4.42
C THR A 146 -4.84 -1.85 3.43
N LEU A 147 -5.12 -1.70 2.13
CA LEU A 147 -4.45 -2.45 1.07
C LEU A 147 -2.92 -2.35 1.14
N THR A 148 -2.38 -1.14 1.25
CA THR A 148 -0.92 -0.99 1.27
C THR A 148 -0.30 -1.49 2.58
N ASN A 149 -1.01 -1.41 3.71
CA ASN A 149 -0.53 -1.97 4.98
C ASN A 149 -0.52 -3.50 4.96
N ASP A 150 -1.49 -4.12 4.33
CA ASP A 150 -1.56 -5.59 4.18
C ASP A 150 -0.45 -6.07 3.24
N LEU A 151 -0.24 -5.40 2.10
CA LEU A 151 0.87 -5.69 1.19
C LEU A 151 2.23 -5.47 1.85
N ARG A 152 2.40 -4.40 2.65
CA ARG A 152 3.60 -4.20 3.49
C ARG A 152 3.82 -5.39 4.40
N THR A 153 2.78 -5.82 5.10
CA THR A 153 2.85 -6.96 6.02
C THR A 153 3.23 -8.21 5.24
N MET A 154 2.63 -8.48 4.09
CA MET A 154 2.97 -9.61 3.22
C MET A 154 4.43 -9.61 2.75
N PHE A 155 4.92 -8.47 2.25
CA PHE A 155 6.26 -8.39 1.67
C PHE A 155 7.38 -8.47 2.70
N PHE A 156 7.12 -8.02 3.94
CA PHE A 156 8.14 -7.90 4.97
C PHE A 156 7.85 -8.73 6.22
N PHE A 157 6.91 -9.68 6.15
CA PHE A 157 6.70 -10.62 7.24
C PHE A 157 7.91 -11.54 7.40
N SER A 158 8.44 -11.62 8.62
CA SER A 158 9.62 -12.43 8.95
C SER A 158 9.30 -13.89 9.30
N GLY A 159 8.04 -14.32 9.17
CA GLY A 159 7.61 -15.71 9.41
C GLY A 159 7.43 -16.53 8.12
N LEU A 160 6.79 -17.70 8.24
CA LEU A 160 6.55 -18.57 7.09
C LEU A 160 5.71 -17.84 6.04
N LEU A 161 6.30 -17.56 4.86
CA LEU A 161 5.64 -16.88 3.73
C LEU A 161 4.22 -17.40 3.46
N ARG A 162 3.98 -18.71 3.63
CA ARG A 162 2.68 -19.35 3.41
C ARG A 162 1.57 -18.84 4.34
N SER A 163 1.86 -18.48 5.59
CA SER A 163 0.83 -18.06 6.55
C SER A 163 0.29 -16.65 6.29
N VAL A 164 1.04 -15.79 5.59
CA VAL A 164 0.65 -14.40 5.33
C VAL A 164 0.19 -14.19 3.89
N ILE A 165 0.80 -14.88 2.92
CA ILE A 165 0.35 -14.84 1.53
C ILE A 165 -1.11 -15.29 1.44
N GLU A 166 -1.50 -16.37 2.12
CA GLU A 166 -2.87 -16.87 2.08
C GLU A 166 -3.86 -15.87 2.69
N GLN A 167 -3.54 -15.25 3.83
CA GLN A 167 -4.42 -14.27 4.50
C GLN A 167 -4.59 -12.98 3.69
N VAL A 168 -3.50 -12.42 3.17
CA VAL A 168 -3.52 -11.17 2.39
C VAL A 168 -4.20 -11.39 1.04
N VAL A 169 -3.93 -12.52 0.37
CA VAL A 169 -4.62 -12.88 -0.87
C VAL A 169 -6.12 -13.07 -0.61
N LEU A 170 -6.52 -13.77 0.47
CA LEU A 170 -7.94 -13.95 0.80
C LEU A 170 -8.63 -12.61 1.11
N HIS A 171 -8.01 -11.74 1.90
CA HIS A 171 -8.56 -10.42 2.22
C HIS A 171 -8.83 -9.59 0.96
N HIS A 172 -7.89 -9.53 0.01
CA HIS A 172 -8.08 -8.78 -1.24
C HIS A 172 -9.00 -9.47 -2.25
N CYS A 173 -9.05 -10.81 -2.27
CA CYS A 173 -10.07 -11.55 -3.03
C CYS A 173 -11.50 -11.23 -2.56
N LEU A 174 -11.68 -11.00 -1.26
CA LEU A 174 -12.98 -10.68 -0.66
C LEU A 174 -13.36 -9.20 -0.83
N LEU A 175 -12.39 -8.28 -0.83
CA LEU A 175 -12.63 -6.84 -0.97
C LEU A 175 -12.68 -6.34 -2.42
N SER A 176 -12.07 -7.05 -3.36
CA SER A 176 -12.03 -6.66 -4.78
C SER A 176 -12.20 -7.87 -5.69
N PRO A 177 -13.39 -8.06 -6.31
CA PRO A 177 -13.63 -9.17 -7.23
C PRO A 177 -12.63 -9.26 -8.40
N GLY A 178 -12.00 -8.15 -8.78
CA GLY A 178 -11.01 -8.09 -9.86
C GLY A 178 -9.61 -8.58 -9.48
N PHE A 179 -9.29 -8.71 -8.19
CA PHE A 179 -7.95 -9.15 -7.74
C PHE A 179 -7.65 -10.60 -8.15
N ILE A 180 -8.68 -11.46 -8.18
CA ILE A 180 -8.59 -12.84 -8.66
C ILE A 180 -8.25 -12.91 -10.16
N GLU A 181 -8.75 -11.97 -10.97
CA GLU A 181 -8.46 -11.94 -12.41
C GLU A 181 -7.00 -11.56 -12.68
N ILE A 182 -6.45 -10.64 -11.88
CA ILE A 182 -5.05 -10.20 -11.96
C ILE A 182 -4.08 -11.33 -11.62
N ILE A 183 -4.35 -12.12 -10.59
CA ILE A 183 -3.46 -13.21 -10.15
C ILE A 183 -3.62 -14.47 -11.02
N SER A 184 -4.84 -14.78 -11.47
CA SER A 184 -5.11 -16.01 -12.24
C SER A 184 -4.87 -15.86 -13.75
N GLY A 185 -4.71 -14.63 -14.25
CA GLY A 185 -4.56 -14.35 -15.68
C GLY A 185 -5.76 -14.81 -16.53
N LYS A 186 -6.93 -15.02 -15.92
CA LYS A 186 -8.14 -15.54 -16.56
C LYS A 186 -9.35 -14.69 -16.15
N ASN A 187 -10.27 -14.46 -17.08
CA ASN A 187 -11.62 -13.94 -16.80
C ASN A 187 -12.35 -14.94 -15.89
N VAL A 188 -12.67 -14.58 -14.64
CA VAL A 188 -13.29 -15.50 -13.68
C VAL A 188 -14.75 -15.13 -13.45
N THR A 189 -15.61 -15.54 -14.38
CA THR A 189 -17.08 -15.54 -14.21
C THR A 189 -17.60 -16.66 -13.29
N ARG A 190 -16.75 -17.30 -12.46
CA ARG A 190 -17.14 -18.43 -11.59
C ARG A 190 -16.49 -18.37 -10.20
N LEU A 191 -16.71 -17.27 -9.47
CA LEU A 191 -16.31 -17.13 -8.06
C LEU A 191 -16.83 -18.24 -7.12
N PRO A 192 -18.09 -18.74 -7.21
CA PRO A 192 -18.62 -19.70 -6.25
C PRO A 192 -17.94 -21.09 -6.32
N HIS A 193 -17.45 -21.50 -7.49
CA HIS A 193 -16.85 -22.82 -7.66
C HIS A 193 -15.41 -22.88 -7.15
N LEU A 194 -14.65 -21.79 -7.26
CA LEU A 194 -13.28 -21.68 -6.75
C LEU A 194 -13.23 -21.66 -5.22
N LEU A 195 -14.17 -20.96 -4.56
CA LEU A 195 -14.31 -20.96 -3.10
C LEU A 195 -14.64 -22.36 -2.53
N SER A 196 -15.39 -23.17 -3.28
CA SER A 196 -15.72 -24.56 -2.90
C SER A 196 -14.54 -25.54 -2.98
N GLN A 197 -13.43 -25.15 -3.64
CA GLN A 197 -12.23 -26.00 -3.78
C GLN A 197 -11.09 -25.62 -2.83
N VAL A 198 -11.23 -24.50 -2.10
CA VAL A 198 -10.30 -24.09 -1.03
C VAL A 198 -10.06 -25.18 0.03
N PRO A 199 -11.04 -26.03 0.41
CA PRO A 199 -10.79 -27.12 1.39
C PRO A 199 -9.88 -28.24 0.88
N PHE A 200 -9.57 -28.29 -0.43
CA PHE A 200 -8.77 -29.35 -1.04
C PHE A 200 -7.29 -28.99 -1.22
N LEU A 201 -6.90 -27.73 -0.95
CA LEU A 201 -5.54 -27.21 -1.12
C LEU A 201 -4.74 -27.10 0.20
N LEU A 202 -5.33 -27.51 1.33
CA LEU A 202 -4.70 -27.47 2.66
C LEU A 202 -4.44 -28.89 3.21
N PRO A 203 -3.26 -29.17 3.79
CA PRO A 203 -3.00 -30.42 4.49
C PRO A 203 -3.96 -30.62 5.67
N HIS A 204 -4.28 -31.89 5.96
CA HIS A 204 -5.32 -32.33 6.90
C HIS A 204 -5.25 -31.73 8.32
N ALA A 205 -4.08 -31.23 8.76
CA ALA A 205 -3.85 -30.72 10.12
C ALA A 205 -4.43 -29.32 10.39
N PHE A 206 -4.92 -28.61 9.36
CA PHE A 206 -5.45 -27.24 9.50
C PHE A 206 -6.96 -27.12 9.27
N ARG A 207 -7.65 -28.25 9.07
CA ARG A 207 -9.08 -28.28 8.75
C ARG A 207 -9.96 -27.88 9.94
N ASP A 208 -9.49 -28.06 11.16
CA ASP A 208 -10.37 -28.10 12.34
C ASP A 208 -10.31 -26.84 13.23
N HIS A 209 -9.57 -25.78 12.85
CA HIS A 209 -9.45 -24.56 13.68
C HIS A 209 -9.71 -23.24 12.96
N ILE A 210 -9.65 -23.18 11.62
CA ILE A 210 -9.85 -21.92 10.87
C ILE A 210 -11.26 -21.87 10.23
N LEU A 211 -11.88 -23.02 9.98
CA LEU A 211 -13.19 -23.06 9.34
C LEU A 211 -14.30 -22.50 10.24
N ASP A 212 -14.25 -22.71 11.55
CA ASP A 212 -15.31 -22.24 12.44
C ASP A 212 -15.28 -20.71 12.60
N ASP A 213 -14.10 -20.11 12.77
CA ASP A 213 -13.95 -18.66 12.91
C ASP A 213 -14.32 -17.89 11.63
N VAL A 214 -14.02 -18.46 10.44
CA VAL A 214 -14.32 -17.83 9.15
C VAL A 214 -15.77 -18.06 8.71
N ILE A 215 -16.39 -19.19 9.09
CA ILE A 215 -17.81 -19.46 8.78
C ILE A 215 -18.73 -18.60 9.65
N ASP A 216 -18.38 -18.38 10.92
CA ASP A 216 -19.17 -17.54 11.82
C ASP A 216 -19.16 -16.06 11.39
N GLU A 217 -18.07 -15.58 10.79
CA GLU A 217 -17.97 -14.21 10.28
C GLU A 217 -18.71 -14.00 8.95
N ILE A 218 -18.91 -15.06 8.16
CA ILE A 218 -19.68 -15.06 6.89
C ILE A 218 -21.20 -15.19 7.14
N GLN A 219 -21.63 -15.83 8.23
CA GLN A 219 -23.05 -16.01 8.53
C GLN A 219 -23.75 -14.73 9.08
N PHE A 220 -22.98 -13.67 9.40
CA PHE A 220 -23.51 -12.45 10.03
C PHE A 220 -23.45 -11.16 9.18
N LYS A 221 -23.25 -11.25 7.86
CA LYS A 221 -23.48 -10.13 6.92
C LYS A 221 -24.26 -10.58 5.69
#